data_AF-A0A530L8U3-F1
#
_entry.id   AF-A0A530L8U3-F1
#
_cell.length_a   1.000
_cell.length_b   1.000
_cell.length_c   1.000
_cell.angle_alpha   90.00
_cell.angle_beta   90.00
_cell.angle_gamma   90.00
#
_symmetry.space_group_name_H-M   'P 1'
#
loop_
_entity.id
_entity.type
_entity.pdbx_description
1 polymer ?
#
loop_
_entity_poly.entity_id
_entity_poly.type
_entity_poly.pdbx_seq_one_letter_code
_entity_poly.pdbx_strand_id
1 'polypeptide(L)'
;LFQSGDVDYLVATDAIGMGLNLDLDHVAFAQNRKFDGYQYRNLTAAELGQIAGRAGRHLRDGTFGVTGQVDPLDEELVKKIEAHEFDPVKVLQWRTAHFDFANLDALKR
;
A
#
# COMPACT_ATOMS: atom_id res chain seq x y z
N LEU A 1 -16.77 11.89 9.02
CA LEU A 1 -17.03 12.41 7.67
C LEU A 1 -17.14 11.27 6.67
N PHE A 2 -16.05 10.69 6.16
CA PHE A 2 -16.17 9.63 5.14
C PHE A 2 -16.86 8.36 5.65
N GLN A 3 -16.41 7.80 6.78
CA GLN A 3 -17.04 6.61 7.39
C GLN A 3 -18.45 6.86 7.93
N SER A 4 -18.80 8.11 8.23
CA SER A 4 -20.16 8.50 8.60
C SER A 4 -21.06 8.78 7.39
N GLY A 5 -20.52 8.73 6.17
CA GLY A 5 -21.27 9.00 4.93
C GLY A 5 -21.50 10.48 4.63
N ASP A 6 -20.82 11.40 5.33
CA ASP A 6 -20.97 12.85 5.10
C ASP A 6 -20.25 13.33 3.83
N VAL A 7 -19.36 12.50 3.27
CA VAL A 7 -18.60 12.80 2.04
C VAL A 7 -18.43 11.53 1.21
N ASP A 8 -18.56 11.66 -0.10
CA ASP A 8 -18.49 10.55 -1.06
C ASP A 8 -17.05 10.17 -1.45
N TYR A 9 -16.10 11.11 -1.28
CA TYR A 9 -14.72 10.93 -1.72
C TYR A 9 -13.73 11.34 -0.64
N LEU A 10 -12.61 10.62 -0.59
CA LEU A 10 -11.47 10.91 0.28
C LEU A 10 -10.20 10.98 -0.57
N VAL A 11 -9.44 12.06 -0.43
CA VAL A 11 -8.10 12.19 -1.00
C VAL A 11 -7.08 11.97 0.12
N ALA A 12 -6.15 11.05 -0.09
CA ALA A 12 -5.17 10.67 0.91
C ALA A 12 -3.81 10.34 0.28
N THR A 13 -2.77 10.36 1.10
CA THR A 13 -1.45 9.84 0.74
C THR A 13 -1.41 8.32 0.86
N ASP A 14 -0.34 7.71 0.36
CA ASP A 14 -0.04 6.26 0.46
C ASP A 14 -0.13 5.69 1.89
N ALA A 15 0.08 6.52 2.92
CA ALA A 15 -0.14 6.19 4.32
C ALA A 15 -1.51 5.53 4.62
N ILE A 16 -2.53 5.74 3.79
CA ILE A 16 -3.84 5.08 3.92
C ILE A 16 -3.74 3.55 3.86
N GLY A 17 -2.74 3.02 3.16
CA GLY A 17 -2.45 1.58 3.08
C GLY A 17 -2.10 0.94 4.44
N MET A 18 -1.65 1.73 5.43
CA MET A 18 -1.11 1.19 6.69
C MET A 18 -2.01 1.36 7.93
N GLY A 19 -3.02 2.25 7.91
CA GLY A 19 -3.46 2.85 9.18
C GLY A 19 -4.93 2.86 9.58
N LEU A 20 -5.90 2.51 8.72
CA LEU A 20 -7.31 2.75 9.03
C LEU A 20 -8.22 1.60 8.55
N ASN A 21 -9.23 1.25 9.35
CA ASN A 21 -10.32 0.37 8.90
C ASN A 21 -11.32 1.21 8.10
N LEU A 22 -11.06 1.36 6.81
CA LEU A 22 -11.92 2.10 5.89
C LEU A 22 -12.62 1.11 4.97
N ASP A 23 -13.92 1.32 4.80
CA ASP A 23 -14.75 0.66 3.80
C ASP A 23 -14.64 1.49 2.51
N LEU A 24 -13.81 1.05 1.56
CA LEU A 24 -13.66 1.69 0.25
C LEU A 24 -14.21 0.75 -0.81
N ASP A 25 -15.04 1.23 -1.72
CA ASP A 25 -15.48 0.45 -2.88
C ASP A 25 -14.49 0.54 -4.04
N HIS A 26 -13.84 1.71 -4.18
CA HIS A 26 -12.90 1.99 -5.28
C HIS A 26 -11.68 2.77 -4.79
N VAL A 27 -10.51 2.43 -5.32
CA VAL A 27 -9.26 3.18 -5.13
C VAL A 27 -8.73 3.65 -6.48
N ALA A 28 -8.61 4.97 -6.66
CA ALA A 28 -8.01 5.57 -7.84
C ALA A 28 -6.63 6.18 -7.52
N PHE A 29 -5.59 5.72 -8.20
CA PHE A 29 -4.24 6.28 -8.08
C PHE A 29 -4.10 7.55 -8.91
N ALA A 30 -3.86 8.67 -8.25
CA ALA A 30 -3.57 9.95 -8.89
C ALA A 30 -2.11 10.09 -9.34
N GLN A 31 -1.22 9.22 -8.86
CA GLN A 31 0.18 9.06 -9.30
C GLN A 31 0.62 7.62 -9.11
N ASN A 32 1.42 7.07 -10.05
CA ASN A 32 2.04 5.74 -9.96
C ASN A 32 3.54 5.79 -9.61
N ARG A 33 4.06 6.99 -9.31
CA ARG A 33 5.46 7.24 -8.96
C ARG A 33 5.57 7.90 -7.59
N LYS A 34 6.63 7.58 -6.87
CA LYS A 34 6.94 8.12 -5.55
C LYS A 34 8.40 8.51 -5.46
N PHE A 35 8.67 9.58 -4.71
CA PHE A 35 10.03 9.96 -4.32
C PHE A 35 10.50 9.12 -3.14
N ASP A 36 11.61 8.40 -3.29
CA ASP A 36 12.17 7.50 -2.27
C ASP A 36 13.22 8.16 -1.36
N GLY A 37 13.39 9.47 -1.48
CA GLY A 37 14.46 10.22 -0.81
C GLY A 37 15.61 10.60 -1.76
N TYR A 38 15.73 9.92 -2.91
CA TYR A 38 16.79 10.17 -3.88
C TYR A 38 16.23 10.44 -5.29
N GLN A 39 15.23 9.67 -5.73
CA GLN A 39 14.65 9.80 -7.06
C GLN A 39 13.16 9.45 -7.09
N TYR A 40 12.51 9.85 -8.18
CA TYR A 40 11.15 9.42 -8.47
C TYR A 40 11.16 8.08 -9.20
N ARG A 41 10.68 7.03 -8.53
CA ARG A 41 10.54 5.68 -9.08
C ARG A 41 9.08 5.26 -9.16
N ASN A 42 8.79 4.25 -9.96
CA ASN A 42 7.47 3.61 -9.95
C ASN A 42 7.21 2.94 -8.59
N LEU A 43 5.95 2.95 -8.20
CA LEU A 43 5.47 2.14 -7.08
C LEU A 43 5.58 0.66 -7.45
N THR A 44 5.99 -0.15 -6.48
CA THR A 44 6.04 -1.61 -6.62
C THR A 44 4.64 -2.21 -6.54
N ALA A 45 4.48 -3.45 -7.02
CA ALA A 45 3.23 -4.20 -6.87
C ALA A 45 2.80 -4.30 -5.39
N ALA A 46 3.74 -4.44 -4.46
CA ALA A 46 3.46 -4.50 -3.03
C ALA A 46 2.92 -3.16 -2.48
N GLU A 47 3.54 -2.03 -2.86
CA GLU A 47 3.07 -0.69 -2.44
C GLU A 47 1.69 -0.38 -3.01
N LEU A 48 1.45 -0.69 -4.29
CA LEU A 48 0.14 -0.53 -4.91
C LEU A 48 -0.88 -1.47 -4.27
N GLY A 49 -0.54 -2.75 -4.06
CA GLY A 49 -1.40 -3.75 -3.45
C GLY A 49 -1.80 -3.41 -2.02
N GLN A 50 -0.90 -2.80 -1.25
CA GLN A 50 -1.22 -2.32 0.11
C GLN A 50 -2.31 -1.23 0.11
N ILE A 51 -2.39 -0.42 -0.94
CA ILE A 51 -3.37 0.66 -1.07
C ILE A 51 -4.63 0.14 -1.78
N ALA A 52 -4.47 -0.55 -2.92
CA ALA A 52 -5.55 -1.12 -3.72
C ALA A 52 -6.35 -2.17 -2.94
N GLY A 53 -5.70 -2.97 -2.10
CA GLY A 53 -6.34 -3.96 -1.23
C GLY A 53 -7.20 -3.35 -0.12
N ARG A 54 -7.25 -2.02 0.00
CA ARG A 54 -8.26 -1.33 0.81
C ARG A 54 -9.63 -1.27 0.14
N ALA A 55 -9.68 -1.44 -1.17
CA ALA A 55 -10.93 -1.55 -1.91
C ALA A 55 -11.55 -2.93 -1.71
N GLY A 56 -12.83 -2.97 -1.42
CA GLY A 56 -13.59 -4.19 -1.19
C GLY A 56 -13.54 -4.69 0.24
N ARG A 57 -14.49 -5.56 0.59
CA ARG A 57 -14.64 -6.11 1.94
C ARG A 57 -15.47 -7.38 1.96
N HIS A 58 -14.94 -8.44 2.57
CA HIS A 58 -15.61 -9.74 2.78
C HIS A 58 -16.23 -10.35 1.51
N LEU A 59 -17.47 -9.98 1.22
CA LEU A 59 -18.31 -10.51 0.14
C LEU A 59 -18.46 -9.53 -1.03
N ARG A 60 -17.90 -8.32 -0.92
CA ARG A 60 -17.95 -7.30 -1.95
C ARG A 60 -16.55 -7.07 -2.50
N ASP A 61 -16.37 -7.40 -3.76
CA ASP A 61 -15.13 -7.10 -4.46
C ASP A 61 -15.00 -5.60 -4.66
N GLY A 62 -13.80 -5.09 -4.39
CA GLY A 62 -13.43 -3.72 -4.67
C GLY A 62 -12.85 -3.60 -6.06
N THR A 63 -12.69 -2.36 -6.50
CA THR A 63 -11.98 -2.07 -7.76
C THR A 63 -10.85 -1.09 -7.51
N PHE A 64 -9.83 -1.14 -8.35
CA PHE A 64 -8.77 -0.16 -8.34
C PHE A 64 -8.44 0.27 -9.77
N GLY A 65 -7.91 1.48 -9.89
CA GLY A 65 -7.55 2.03 -11.18
C GLY A 65 -6.73 3.30 -11.04
N VAL A 66 -6.61 4.05 -12.12
CA VAL A 66 -5.89 5.31 -12.15
C VAL A 66 -6.82 6.45 -12.50
N THR A 67 -6.47 7.68 -12.10
CA THR A 67 -7.17 8.86 -12.60
C THR A 67 -6.76 9.14 -14.05
N GLY A 68 -7.53 9.94 -14.78
CA GLY A 68 -7.25 10.28 -16.18
C GLY A 68 -5.96 11.10 -16.43
N GLN A 69 -5.16 11.35 -15.40
CA GLN A 69 -3.88 12.06 -15.46
C GLN A 69 -2.67 11.12 -15.34
N VAL A 70 -2.91 9.81 -15.22
CA VAL A 70 -1.87 8.80 -15.07
C VAL A 70 -2.06 7.75 -16.16
N ASP A 71 -0.95 7.29 -16.73
CA ASP A 71 -1.00 6.18 -17.68
C ASP A 71 -1.66 4.94 -17.06
N PRO A 72 -2.40 4.15 -17.84
CA PRO A 72 -2.94 2.88 -17.38
C PRO A 72 -1.87 1.98 -16.75
N LEU A 73 -2.23 1.23 -15.72
CA LEU A 73 -1.34 0.24 -15.13
C LEU A 73 -1.05 -0.87 -16.15
N ASP A 74 0.20 -1.32 -16.21
CA ASP A 74 0.58 -2.47 -17.02
C ASP A 74 -0.21 -3.72 -16.60
N GLU A 75 -0.64 -4.52 -17.58
CA GLU A 75 -1.47 -5.71 -17.32
C GLU A 75 -0.76 -6.73 -16.41
N GLU A 76 0.56 -6.85 -16.53
CA GLU A 76 1.37 -7.71 -15.65
C GLU A 76 1.35 -7.21 -14.19
N LEU A 77 1.39 -5.88 -13.99
CA LEU A 77 1.34 -5.26 -12.68
C LEU A 77 -0.03 -5.48 -12.03
N VAL A 78 -1.11 -5.32 -12.80
CA VAL A 78 -2.48 -5.62 -12.35
C VAL A 78 -2.59 -7.07 -11.90
N LYS A 79 -2.12 -8.02 -12.72
CA LYS A 79 -2.12 -9.45 -12.38
C LYS A 79 -1.36 -9.75 -11.09
N LYS A 80 -0.19 -9.15 -10.89
CA LYS A 80 0.60 -9.30 -9.65
C LYS A 80 -0.15 -8.79 -8.42
N ILE A 81 -0.84 -7.66 -8.55
CA ILE A 81 -1.67 -7.10 -7.47
C ILE A 81 -2.84 -8.03 -7.14
N GLU A 82 -3.61 -8.45 -8.14
CA GLU A 82 -4.78 -9.32 -7.96
C GLU A 82 -4.41 -10.70 -7.41
N ALA A 83 -3.32 -11.29 -7.93
CA ALA A 83 -2.81 -12.59 -7.50
C ALA A 83 -2.03 -12.54 -6.17
N HIS A 84 -1.84 -11.35 -5.58
CA HIS A 84 -1.02 -11.15 -4.38
C HIS A 84 0.41 -11.68 -4.52
N GLU A 85 0.98 -11.57 -5.73
CA GLU A 85 2.33 -12.01 -6.06
C GLU A 85 3.30 -10.84 -5.93
N PHE A 86 3.99 -10.78 -4.78
CA PHE A 86 4.90 -9.69 -4.44
C PHE A 86 6.34 -10.16 -4.29
N ASP A 87 7.27 -9.28 -4.66
CA ASP A 87 8.69 -9.52 -4.46
C ASP A 87 9.02 -9.74 -2.97
N PRO A 88 9.90 -10.69 -2.64
CA PRO A 88 10.31 -10.90 -1.26
C PRO A 88 11.05 -9.68 -0.70
N VAL A 89 10.90 -9.45 0.60
CA VAL A 89 11.61 -8.38 1.31
C VAL A 89 13.11 -8.69 1.29
N LYS A 90 13.89 -7.82 0.63
CA LYS A 90 15.34 -8.01 0.46
C LYS A 90 16.17 -7.48 1.63
N VAL A 91 15.62 -6.54 2.39
CA VAL A 91 16.33 -5.84 3.46
C VAL A 91 15.39 -5.69 4.64
N LEU A 92 15.88 -6.05 5.82
CA LEU A 92 15.23 -5.76 7.09
C LEU A 92 16.07 -4.72 7.82
N GLN A 93 15.41 -3.68 8.34
CA GLN A 93 16.04 -2.61 9.10
C GLN A 93 15.51 -2.64 10.52
N TRP A 94 16.42 -2.59 11.49
CA TRP A 94 16.09 -2.42 12.91
C TRP A 94 16.52 -1.05 13.36
N ARG A 95 15.76 -0.48 14.30
CA ARG A 95 16.08 0.81 14.93
C ARG A 95 17.12 0.68 16.05
N THR A 96 17.41 -0.54 16.51
CA THR A 96 18.39 -0.82 17.56
C THR A 96 19.79 -0.97 16.95
N ALA A 97 20.71 -0.08 17.32
CA ALA A 97 22.09 -0.13 16.87
C ALA A 97 22.93 -1.22 17.58
N HIS A 98 22.53 -1.61 18.80
CA HIS A 98 23.23 -2.58 19.64
C HIS A 98 22.26 -3.67 20.11
N PHE A 99 22.33 -4.83 19.48
CA PHE A 99 21.57 -6.00 19.93
C PHE A 99 22.26 -6.66 21.13
N ASP A 100 21.48 -7.01 22.14
CA ASP A 100 21.95 -7.89 23.22
C ASP A 100 21.70 -9.34 22.82
N PHE A 101 22.79 -10.06 22.53
CA PHE A 101 22.77 -11.46 22.10
C PHE A 101 22.85 -12.45 23.27
N ALA A 102 22.78 -12.02 24.53
CA ALA A 102 22.91 -12.90 25.68
C ALA A 102 21.78 -13.95 25.77
N ASN A 103 20.56 -13.60 25.35
CA ASN A 103 19.41 -14.52 25.27
C ASN A 103 18.28 -13.93 24.39
N LEU A 104 17.26 -14.76 24.09
CA LEU A 104 16.12 -14.37 23.25
C LEU A 104 15.25 -13.24 23.80
N ASP A 105 15.17 -13.08 25.13
CA ASP A 105 14.38 -11.99 25.72
C ASP A 105 15.11 -10.65 25.65
N ALA A 106 16.44 -10.68 25.69
CA ALA A 106 17.28 -9.49 25.51
C ALA A 106 17.22 -8.95 24.07
N LEU A 107 17.07 -9.84 23.08
CA LEU A 107 16.87 -9.47 21.66
C LEU A 107 15.55 -8.74 21.37
N LYS A 108 14.57 -8.77 22.29
CA LYS A 108 13.26 -8.10 22.12
C LYS A 108 13.28 -6.62 22.53
N ARG A 109 14.37 -6.14 23.16
CA ARG A 109 14.46 -4.78 23.72
C ARG A 109 15.18 -3.80 22.81
#